data_AF-A0AAU6E1Z2-F1
#
_entry.id   AF-A0AAU6E1Z2-F1
#
_cell.length_a   1.000
_cell.length_b   1.000
_cell.length_c   1.000
_cell.angle_alpha   90.00
_cell.angle_beta   90.00
_cell.angle_gamma   90.00
#
_symmetry.space_group_name_H-M   'P 1'
#
loop_
_entity.id
_entity.type
_entity.pdbx_description
1 polymer ?
#
loop_
_entity_poly.entity_id
_entity_poly.type
_entity_poly.pdbx_seq_one_letter_code
_entity_poly.pdbx_strand_id
1 'polypeptide(L)'
;MSYRRAVTTGCILAVTAITLTATTVAAKPQVQSPRAAPSGWKPPPDMLSALQRDLQLTSEQAQIRLLNEARLAPIEARLRSRIGGDFGGSWFTGTVAQTLVVATTDPSDIPQIIAAGAQGELVKRSFSELDTIMNRTDIKLPNHVHGGNVRFIDVRNNRVVVLTPVPLQTEDLIQASDLDASAVRAVESAERPRLLGDIRGGDAYYVGPTSRCSVGFSVTSGTQQGFVSAGHCGKAGDATTGANRANQGVFQGASFPLNDYSWVAVSADWTLKPVVNNASGGTVSVAGSREAIEGASVCRSGSTTDWHCGIIRQRNASVTYARGTVFELTRTSVCAEPGDSGGSFIAVDQAQGVTSGGSGDCDAGGVTYFQPIGEILTTYDLTLVTDNGAIPPEPGVCAAQPKQVIGTLAAGQKAYQPNGRYYRTTVAGSHIGCLDADDGVDFDLHLQRWENRTWTTVMTSEGPNPDERIDYIGPAGFYRFQVVSSNGSSSYKLGYKSP
;
A
#
# COMPACT_ATOMS: atom_id res chain seq x y z
N MET A 1 22.52 -40.91 -73.75
CA MET A 1 22.76 -40.22 -75.04
C MET A 1 21.43 -39.78 -75.62
N SER A 2 21.31 -38.47 -75.86
CA SER A 2 20.55 -37.82 -76.93
C SER A 2 19.08 -38.15 -77.27
N TYR A 3 18.29 -37.07 -77.14
CA TYR A 3 17.28 -36.56 -78.11
C TYR A 3 15.94 -37.32 -78.22
N ARG A 4 14.77 -36.70 -78.48
CA ARG A 4 14.41 -35.41 -79.09
C ARG A 4 12.94 -35.07 -78.79
N ARG A 5 12.61 -33.80 -79.01
CA ARG A 5 11.32 -33.11 -78.84
C ARG A 5 10.17 -33.64 -79.73
N ALA A 6 8.93 -33.38 -79.31
CA ALA A 6 7.78 -33.18 -80.20
C ALA A 6 6.89 -32.05 -79.67
N VAL A 7 6.55 -31.12 -80.56
CA VAL A 7 5.60 -30.01 -80.41
C VAL A 7 4.36 -30.40 -81.19
N THR A 8 3.15 -30.12 -80.68
CA THR A 8 1.96 -29.97 -81.52
C THR A 8 0.95 -29.02 -80.91
N THR A 9 0.73 -27.94 -81.65
CA THR A 9 -0.38 -26.98 -81.58
C THR A 9 -1.66 -27.63 -82.11
N GLY A 10 -2.84 -27.32 -81.54
CA GLY A 10 -4.13 -27.78 -82.05
C GLY A 10 -5.26 -26.79 -81.74
N CYS A 11 -5.98 -26.40 -82.79
CA CYS A 11 -6.88 -25.26 -82.87
C CYS A 11 -8.29 -25.44 -82.26
N ILE A 12 -8.79 -24.26 -81.86
CA ILE A 12 -10.15 -23.75 -81.63
C ILE A 12 -11.29 -24.47 -82.38
N LEU A 13 -12.37 -24.77 -81.67
CA LEU A 13 -13.75 -24.81 -82.17
C LEU A 13 -14.68 -24.12 -81.17
N ALA A 14 -15.42 -23.11 -81.65
CA ALA A 14 -16.39 -22.32 -80.91
C ALA A 14 -17.80 -22.94 -81.02
N VAL A 15 -18.53 -23.02 -79.92
CA VAL A 15 -20.00 -23.21 -79.91
C VAL A 15 -20.61 -22.23 -78.92
N THR A 16 -21.58 -21.49 -79.43
CA THR A 16 -22.30 -20.36 -78.83
C THR A 16 -23.37 -20.77 -77.83
N ALA A 17 -23.26 -20.17 -76.63
CA ALA A 17 -24.28 -19.68 -75.70
C ALA A 17 -25.73 -20.22 -75.77
N ILE A 18 -26.12 -20.92 -74.71
CA ILE A 18 -27.46 -20.85 -74.11
C ILE A 18 -27.30 -20.12 -72.78
N THR A 19 -27.92 -18.94 -72.69
CA THR A 19 -27.96 -18.10 -71.49
C THR A 19 -28.93 -18.68 -70.46
N LEU A 20 -28.40 -19.36 -69.43
CA LEU A 20 -29.09 -19.48 -68.15
C LEU A 20 -28.69 -18.26 -67.30
N THR A 21 -29.63 -17.37 -67.04
CA THR A 21 -29.53 -16.35 -65.99
C THR A 21 -29.52 -17.06 -64.63
N ALA A 22 -28.34 -17.45 -64.15
CA ALA A 22 -28.15 -17.80 -62.77
C ALA A 22 -28.28 -16.51 -61.94
N THR A 23 -29.37 -16.38 -61.19
CA THR A 23 -29.45 -15.42 -60.09
C THR A 23 -28.35 -15.77 -59.10
N THR A 24 -27.26 -15.01 -59.11
CA THR A 24 -26.31 -15.05 -58.01
C THR A 24 -27.03 -14.50 -56.79
N VAL A 25 -27.45 -15.40 -55.90
CA VAL A 25 -27.75 -15.02 -54.52
C VAL A 25 -26.47 -14.39 -54.00
N ALA A 26 -26.44 -13.06 -53.94
CA ALA A 26 -25.39 -12.35 -53.22
C ALA A 26 -25.45 -12.85 -51.79
N ALA A 27 -24.49 -13.70 -51.42
CA ALA A 27 -24.29 -14.08 -50.03
C ALA A 27 -24.09 -12.76 -49.27
N LYS A 28 -25.07 -12.42 -48.42
CA LYS A 28 -24.96 -11.32 -47.46
C LYS A 28 -23.62 -11.51 -46.76
N PRO A 29 -22.73 -10.50 -46.68
CA PRO A 29 -21.51 -10.65 -45.91
C PRO A 29 -21.93 -11.07 -44.50
N GLN A 30 -21.55 -12.29 -44.11
CA GLN A 30 -21.66 -12.69 -42.71
C GLN A 30 -20.75 -11.73 -41.95
N VAL A 31 -21.36 -10.78 -41.24
CA VAL A 31 -20.72 -10.11 -40.12
C VAL A 31 -20.28 -11.24 -39.21
N GLN A 32 -18.99 -11.55 -39.21
CA GLN A 32 -18.44 -12.53 -38.27
C GLN A 32 -18.81 -12.01 -36.89
N SER A 33 -19.69 -12.72 -36.20
CA SER A 33 -19.96 -12.44 -34.79
C SER A 33 -18.62 -12.44 -34.09
N PRO A 34 -18.27 -11.37 -33.37
CA PRO A 34 -16.96 -11.28 -32.77
C PRO A 34 -16.80 -12.47 -31.82
N ARG A 35 -15.71 -13.23 -32.00
CA ARG A 35 -15.38 -14.42 -31.23
C ARG A 35 -15.62 -14.12 -29.75
N ALA A 36 -16.51 -14.88 -29.12
CA ALA A 36 -16.79 -14.75 -27.70
C ALA A 36 -15.48 -14.87 -26.90
N ALA A 37 -15.44 -14.26 -25.72
CA ALA A 37 -14.35 -14.47 -24.75
C ALA A 37 -14.04 -15.98 -24.62
N PRO A 38 -12.81 -16.39 -24.27
CA PRO A 38 -12.48 -17.80 -24.10
C PRO A 38 -13.52 -18.44 -23.17
N SER A 39 -14.22 -19.47 -23.66
CA SER A 39 -15.24 -20.17 -22.88
C SER A 39 -14.61 -20.68 -21.59
N GLY A 40 -15.13 -20.23 -20.43
CA GLY A 40 -14.65 -20.64 -19.11
C GLY A 40 -13.64 -19.70 -18.44
N TRP A 41 -13.27 -18.57 -19.05
CA TRP A 41 -12.44 -17.56 -18.37
C TRP A 41 -13.24 -16.88 -17.25
N LYS A 42 -12.67 -16.86 -16.03
CA LYS A 42 -13.22 -16.17 -14.86
C LYS A 42 -12.23 -15.11 -14.39
N PRO A 43 -12.69 -13.87 -14.14
CA PRO A 43 -11.87 -12.85 -13.48
C PRO A 43 -11.32 -13.32 -12.13
N PRO A 44 -10.11 -12.90 -11.73
CA PRO A 44 -9.63 -13.08 -10.36
C PRO A 44 -10.59 -12.38 -9.37
N PRO A 45 -11.07 -13.05 -8.30
CA PRO A 45 -12.03 -12.46 -7.37
C PRO A 45 -11.54 -11.15 -6.72
N ASP A 46 -10.27 -11.08 -6.34
CA ASP A 46 -9.69 -9.88 -5.71
C ASP A 46 -9.64 -8.69 -6.66
N MET A 47 -9.46 -8.94 -7.96
CA MET A 47 -9.50 -7.91 -9.00
C MET A 47 -10.91 -7.36 -9.19
N LEU A 48 -11.95 -8.20 -9.09
CA LEU A 48 -13.35 -7.74 -9.18
C LEU A 48 -13.70 -6.82 -8.01
N SER A 49 -13.31 -7.16 -6.78
CA SER A 49 -13.55 -6.33 -5.60
C SER A 49 -12.81 -5.00 -5.70
N ALA A 50 -11.56 -5.00 -6.18
CA ALA A 50 -10.78 -3.78 -6.42
C ALA A 50 -11.45 -2.88 -7.48
N LEU A 51 -11.85 -3.43 -8.64
CA LEU A 51 -12.50 -2.65 -9.69
C LEU A 51 -13.83 -2.03 -9.25
N GLN A 52 -14.62 -2.74 -8.44
CA GLN A 52 -15.87 -2.18 -7.89
C GLN A 52 -15.59 -0.98 -6.99
N ARG A 53 -14.65 -1.12 -6.06
CA ARG A 53 -14.26 -0.06 -5.12
C ARG A 53 -13.65 1.14 -5.84
N ASP A 54 -12.70 0.89 -6.74
CA ASP A 54 -11.83 1.94 -7.27
C ASP A 54 -12.45 2.66 -8.46
N LEU A 55 -13.18 1.95 -9.31
CA LEU A 55 -13.84 2.53 -10.49
C LEU A 55 -15.34 2.77 -10.27
N GLN A 56 -15.84 2.53 -9.06
CA GLN A 56 -17.26 2.70 -8.70
C GLN A 56 -18.20 1.89 -9.62
N LEU A 57 -17.80 0.66 -9.93
CA LEU A 57 -18.55 -0.26 -10.79
C LEU A 57 -19.40 -1.21 -9.95
N THR A 58 -20.53 -1.66 -10.49
CA THR A 58 -21.22 -2.84 -9.92
C THR A 58 -20.40 -4.11 -10.17
N SER A 59 -20.63 -5.16 -9.38
CA SER A 59 -19.98 -6.47 -9.59
C SER A 59 -20.17 -6.97 -11.04
N GLU A 60 -21.37 -6.79 -11.59
CA GLU A 60 -21.70 -7.17 -12.96
C GLU A 60 -20.92 -6.33 -13.99
N GLN A 61 -20.85 -5.01 -13.79
CA GLN A 61 -20.08 -4.11 -14.66
C GLN A 61 -18.58 -4.41 -14.63
N ALA A 62 -18.00 -4.67 -13.46
CA ALA A 62 -16.59 -5.06 -13.32
C ALA A 62 -16.29 -6.37 -14.06
N GLN A 63 -17.18 -7.35 -13.97
CA GLN A 63 -17.06 -8.61 -14.70
C GLN A 63 -17.17 -8.42 -16.22
N ILE A 64 -18.17 -7.67 -16.68
CA ILE A 64 -18.37 -7.37 -18.12
C ILE A 64 -17.16 -6.61 -18.67
N ARG A 65 -16.62 -5.65 -17.91
CA ARG A 65 -15.45 -4.87 -18.31
C ARG A 65 -14.24 -5.75 -18.59
N LEU A 66 -13.93 -6.64 -17.65
CA LEU A 66 -12.83 -7.59 -17.78
C LEU A 66 -13.03 -8.58 -18.94
N LEU A 67 -14.27 -9.03 -19.17
CA LEU A 67 -14.59 -9.89 -20.32
C LEU A 67 -14.41 -9.15 -21.66
N ASN A 68 -14.79 -7.88 -21.75
CA ASN A 68 -14.59 -7.06 -22.93
C ASN A 68 -13.10 -6.85 -23.22
N GLU A 69 -12.31 -6.51 -22.21
CA GLU A 69 -10.86 -6.34 -22.36
C GLU A 69 -10.19 -7.63 -22.84
N ALA A 70 -10.51 -8.77 -22.21
CA ALA A 70 -9.98 -10.08 -22.60
C ALA A 70 -10.35 -10.45 -24.05
N ARG A 71 -11.57 -10.10 -24.49
CA ARG A 71 -12.05 -10.36 -25.86
C ARG A 71 -11.42 -9.44 -26.90
N LEU A 72 -11.27 -8.15 -26.58
CA LEU A 72 -10.86 -7.10 -27.53
C LEU A 72 -9.33 -6.96 -27.62
N ALA A 73 -8.56 -7.28 -26.57
CA ALA A 73 -7.10 -7.24 -26.60
C ALA A 73 -6.46 -8.00 -27.79
N PRO A 74 -6.83 -9.26 -28.11
CA PRO A 74 -6.27 -9.94 -29.28
C PRO A 74 -6.78 -9.40 -30.62
N ILE A 75 -7.88 -8.65 -30.63
CA ILE A 75 -8.36 -7.94 -31.84
C ILE A 75 -7.48 -6.71 -32.08
N GLU A 76 -7.23 -5.93 -31.03
CA GLU A 76 -6.34 -4.77 -31.05
C GLU A 76 -4.95 -5.14 -31.56
N ALA A 77 -4.31 -6.15 -30.96
CA ALA A 77 -2.96 -6.57 -31.35
C ALA A 77 -2.87 -6.97 -32.84
N ARG A 78 -3.91 -7.62 -33.38
CA ARG A 78 -4.00 -7.99 -34.81
C ARG A 78 -4.26 -6.80 -35.72
N LEU A 79 -4.98 -5.77 -35.25
CA LEU A 79 -5.18 -4.54 -36.01
C LEU A 79 -3.90 -3.72 -36.02
N ARG A 80 -3.25 -3.52 -34.86
CA ARG A 80 -1.95 -2.84 -34.75
C ARG A 80 -0.91 -3.42 -35.72
N SER A 81 -0.78 -4.76 -35.75
CA SER A 81 0.16 -5.43 -36.65
C SER A 81 -0.21 -5.31 -38.13
N ARG A 82 -1.51 -5.23 -38.48
CA ARG A 82 -1.97 -5.18 -39.88
C ARG A 82 -1.94 -3.77 -40.46
N ILE A 83 -2.27 -2.78 -39.65
CA ILE A 83 -2.21 -1.35 -40.00
C ILE A 83 -0.75 -0.90 -40.10
N GLY A 84 0.12 -1.38 -39.20
CA GLY A 84 1.55 -1.13 -39.30
C GLY A 84 1.90 0.35 -39.13
N GLY A 85 2.55 0.94 -40.13
CA GLY A 85 3.06 2.31 -40.08
C GLY A 85 2.00 3.39 -39.91
N ASP A 86 0.76 3.11 -40.33
CA ASP A 86 -0.36 4.04 -40.21
C ASP A 86 -1.04 4.03 -38.82
N PHE A 87 -0.64 3.12 -37.94
CA PHE A 87 -1.29 2.95 -36.64
C PHE A 87 -1.03 4.16 -35.74
N GLY A 88 -2.08 4.89 -35.37
CA GLY A 88 -2.04 6.11 -34.56
C GLY A 88 -2.23 5.90 -33.05
N GLY A 89 -2.52 4.67 -32.62
CA GLY A 89 -2.83 4.32 -31.24
C GLY A 89 -4.19 3.62 -31.08
N SER A 90 -4.51 3.19 -29.87
CA SER A 90 -5.79 2.52 -29.57
C SER A 90 -6.21 2.71 -28.11
N TRP A 91 -7.51 2.76 -27.83
CA TRP A 91 -8.03 2.86 -26.47
C TRP A 91 -9.42 2.24 -26.34
N PHE A 92 -9.81 1.92 -25.10
CA PHE A 92 -11.17 1.53 -24.78
C PHE A 92 -12.05 2.73 -24.43
N THR A 93 -13.33 2.67 -24.82
CA THR A 93 -14.35 3.65 -24.43
C THR A 93 -15.57 2.97 -23.79
N GLY A 94 -16.28 3.75 -22.98
CA GLY A 94 -17.43 3.32 -22.20
C GLY A 94 -17.07 2.71 -20.84
N THR A 95 -18.03 2.75 -19.91
CA THR A 95 -17.86 2.33 -18.51
C THR A 95 -17.35 0.91 -18.36
N VAL A 96 -17.72 0.02 -19.28
CA VAL A 96 -17.33 -1.40 -19.27
C VAL A 96 -16.39 -1.76 -20.41
N ALA A 97 -15.62 -0.79 -20.92
CA ALA A 97 -14.65 -0.99 -22.01
C ALA A 97 -15.24 -1.68 -23.25
N GLN A 98 -16.51 -1.41 -23.56
CA GLN A 98 -17.26 -2.14 -24.58
C GLN A 98 -16.82 -1.84 -26.03
N THR A 99 -16.16 -0.71 -26.25
CA THR A 99 -15.74 -0.27 -27.58
C THR A 99 -14.21 -0.12 -27.60
N LEU A 100 -13.58 -0.82 -28.54
CA LEU A 100 -12.18 -0.59 -28.91
C LEU A 100 -12.15 0.47 -30.02
N VAL A 101 -11.44 1.58 -29.79
CA VAL A 101 -11.12 2.57 -30.82
C VAL A 101 -9.69 2.32 -31.30
N VAL A 102 -9.49 2.32 -32.62
CA VAL A 102 -8.17 2.22 -33.26
C VAL A 102 -7.98 3.42 -34.17
N ALA A 103 -6.96 4.21 -33.86
CA ALA A 103 -6.57 5.36 -34.65
C ALA A 103 -5.66 4.96 -35.81
N THR A 104 -5.87 5.55 -36.99
CA THR A 104 -5.06 5.38 -38.19
C THR A 104 -4.78 6.73 -38.86
N THR A 105 -3.67 6.86 -39.57
CA THR A 105 -3.38 8.00 -40.46
C THR A 105 -3.92 7.80 -41.88
N ASP A 106 -4.27 6.57 -42.27
CA ASP A 106 -4.83 6.26 -43.58
C ASP A 106 -6.33 5.91 -43.48
N PRO A 107 -7.24 6.71 -44.06
CA PRO A 107 -8.67 6.37 -44.10
C PRO A 107 -8.96 5.03 -44.79
N SER A 108 -8.04 4.50 -45.60
CA SER A 108 -8.17 3.19 -46.25
C SER A 108 -8.16 2.00 -45.25
N ASP A 109 -7.68 2.21 -44.03
CA ASP A 109 -7.69 1.21 -42.96
C ASP A 109 -9.03 1.10 -42.23
N ILE A 110 -9.88 2.13 -42.29
CA ILE A 110 -11.13 2.18 -41.52
C ILE A 110 -12.03 0.97 -41.81
N PRO A 111 -12.24 0.53 -43.06
CA PRO A 111 -13.04 -0.66 -43.35
C PRO A 111 -12.53 -1.94 -42.65
N GLN A 112 -11.20 -2.15 -42.58
CA GLN A 112 -10.65 -3.34 -41.90
C GLN A 112 -10.76 -3.25 -40.37
N ILE A 113 -10.67 -2.05 -39.80
CA ILE A 113 -10.90 -1.80 -38.38
C ILE A 113 -12.35 -2.14 -38.00
N ILE A 114 -13.31 -1.63 -38.77
CA ILE A 114 -14.75 -1.90 -38.58
C ILE A 114 -15.05 -3.39 -38.75
N ALA A 115 -14.49 -4.04 -39.78
CA ALA A 115 -14.68 -5.46 -40.02
C ALA A 115 -14.17 -6.35 -38.86
N ALA A 116 -13.18 -5.87 -38.11
CA ALA A 116 -12.66 -6.54 -36.92
C ALA A 116 -13.47 -6.27 -35.64
N GLY A 117 -14.51 -5.43 -35.71
CA GLY A 117 -15.38 -5.09 -34.58
C GLY A 117 -14.87 -3.94 -33.71
N ALA A 118 -13.98 -3.10 -34.23
CA ALA A 118 -13.48 -1.89 -33.60
C ALA A 118 -14.02 -0.63 -34.29
N GLN A 119 -13.94 0.52 -33.62
CA GLN A 119 -14.21 1.82 -34.19
C GLN A 119 -12.91 2.41 -34.76
N GLY A 120 -12.92 2.80 -36.04
CA GLY A 120 -11.80 3.52 -36.66
C GLY A 120 -11.85 5.01 -36.35
N GLU A 121 -10.70 5.60 -36.06
CA GLU A 121 -10.53 7.04 -35.90
C GLU A 121 -9.40 7.56 -36.77
N LEU A 122 -9.64 8.60 -37.57
CA LEU A 122 -8.60 9.19 -38.40
C LEU A 122 -7.83 10.24 -37.60
N VAL A 123 -6.50 10.10 -37.55
CA VAL A 123 -5.59 11.01 -36.85
C VAL A 123 -4.50 11.51 -37.77
N LYS A 124 -3.72 12.51 -37.32
CA LYS A 124 -2.70 13.16 -38.15
C LYS A 124 -1.34 12.46 -38.10
N ARG A 125 -1.00 11.90 -36.94
CA ARG A 125 0.32 11.32 -36.64
C ARG A 125 0.20 9.86 -36.33
N SER A 126 1.11 9.05 -36.86
CA SER A 126 1.21 7.66 -36.44
C SER A 126 1.83 7.56 -35.04
N PHE A 127 1.63 6.42 -34.38
CA PHE A 127 2.20 6.15 -33.08
C PHE A 127 3.73 6.15 -33.12
N SER A 128 4.35 5.68 -34.21
CA SER A 128 5.81 5.74 -34.39
C SER A 128 6.33 7.18 -34.51
N GLU A 129 5.54 8.07 -35.12
CA GLU A 129 5.87 9.50 -35.14
C GLU A 129 5.77 10.10 -33.74
N LEU A 130 4.70 9.81 -33.00
CA LEU A 130 4.54 10.26 -31.61
C LEU A 130 5.64 9.74 -30.68
N ASP A 131 6.09 8.49 -30.87
CA ASP A 131 7.21 7.91 -30.13
C ASP A 131 8.53 8.65 -30.41
N THR A 132 8.78 9.00 -31.68
CA THR A 132 9.93 9.82 -32.05
C THR A 132 9.88 11.21 -31.39
N ILE A 133 8.69 11.81 -31.33
CA ILE A 133 8.47 13.12 -30.69
C ILE A 133 8.64 13.02 -29.16
N MET A 134 8.13 11.95 -28.55
CA MET A 134 8.29 11.67 -27.11
C MET A 134 9.78 11.55 -26.75
N ASN A 135 10.54 10.75 -27.49
CA ASN A 135 11.99 10.59 -27.28
C ASN A 135 12.75 11.91 -27.38
N ARG A 136 12.43 12.76 -28.36
CA ARG A 136 13.02 14.11 -28.47
C ARG A 136 12.65 14.99 -27.28
N THR A 137 11.40 14.94 -26.84
CA THR A 137 10.89 15.69 -25.69
C THR A 137 11.62 15.28 -24.40
N ASP A 138 11.81 13.97 -24.19
CA ASP A 138 12.53 13.43 -23.03
C ASP A 138 14.03 13.75 -23.05
N ILE A 139 14.64 13.99 -24.19
CA ILE A 139 16.04 14.44 -24.25
C ILE A 139 16.15 15.94 -23.93
N LYS A 140 15.19 16.75 -24.38
CA LYS A 140 15.28 18.22 -24.36
C LYS A 140 14.80 18.85 -23.05
N LEU A 141 13.79 18.30 -22.40
CA LEU A 141 13.15 18.93 -21.23
C LEU A 141 13.72 18.61 -19.82
N PRO A 142 14.33 17.44 -19.51
CA PRO A 142 14.66 17.08 -18.11
C PRO A 142 15.61 18.02 -17.38
N ASN A 143 16.44 18.79 -18.09
CA ASN A 143 17.44 19.69 -17.48
C ASN A 143 16.88 21.06 -17.10
N HIS A 144 15.57 21.27 -17.19
CA HIS A 144 14.93 22.56 -16.94
C HIS A 144 13.96 22.48 -15.77
N VAL A 145 14.00 23.50 -14.90
CA VAL A 145 13.10 23.68 -13.74
C VAL A 145 11.62 23.69 -14.14
N HIS A 146 11.32 24.02 -15.41
CA HIS A 146 9.97 24.06 -15.99
C HIS A 146 9.69 22.92 -16.97
N GLY A 147 10.54 21.89 -17.06
CA GLY A 147 10.41 20.80 -18.05
C GLY A 147 9.27 19.79 -17.81
N GLY A 148 8.48 19.98 -16.74
CA GLY A 148 7.45 19.02 -16.29
C GLY A 148 8.02 17.71 -15.74
N ASN A 149 7.26 17.05 -14.88
CA ASN A 149 7.70 15.81 -14.21
C ASN A 149 7.09 14.53 -14.81
N VAL A 150 5.98 14.66 -15.54
CA VAL A 150 5.30 13.54 -16.22
C VAL A 150 5.12 13.91 -17.68
N ARG A 151 5.47 12.98 -18.56
CA ARG A 151 5.34 13.12 -20.00
C ARG A 151 4.76 11.83 -20.56
N PHE A 152 3.89 11.92 -21.56
CA PHE A 152 3.29 10.74 -22.19
C PHE A 152 2.75 11.04 -23.58
N ILE A 153 2.54 9.98 -24.37
CA ILE A 153 1.80 10.03 -25.63
C ILE A 153 0.31 9.95 -25.33
N ASP A 154 -0.42 11.02 -25.62
CA ASP A 154 -1.88 11.04 -25.61
C ASP A 154 -2.42 10.57 -26.96
N VAL A 155 -2.70 9.27 -27.06
CA VAL A 155 -3.26 8.67 -28.28
C VAL A 155 -4.67 9.17 -28.62
N ARG A 156 -5.42 9.69 -27.63
CA ARG A 156 -6.78 10.21 -27.85
C ARG A 156 -6.75 11.61 -28.48
N ASN A 157 -5.76 12.41 -28.12
CA ASN A 157 -5.56 13.76 -28.68
C ASN A 157 -4.42 13.84 -29.71
N ASN A 158 -3.86 12.70 -30.09
CA ASN A 158 -2.80 12.49 -31.09
C ASN A 158 -1.60 13.44 -30.94
N ARG A 159 -1.07 13.52 -29.70
CA ARG A 159 0.04 14.42 -29.31
C ARG A 159 0.82 13.91 -28.10
N VAL A 160 1.98 14.48 -27.83
CA VAL A 160 2.73 14.32 -26.58
C VAL A 160 2.27 15.40 -25.58
N VAL A 161 2.09 15.01 -24.32
CA VAL A 161 1.68 15.90 -23.23
C VAL A 161 2.78 15.99 -22.19
N VAL A 162 3.04 17.20 -21.70
CA VAL A 162 3.93 17.50 -20.57
C VAL A 162 3.08 18.04 -19.42
N LEU A 163 2.99 17.31 -18.32
CA LEU A 163 2.29 17.75 -17.13
C LEU A 163 3.18 18.63 -16.26
N THR A 164 2.67 19.81 -15.91
CA THR A 164 3.43 20.87 -15.26
C THR A 164 2.52 21.82 -14.48
N PRO A 165 2.95 22.37 -13.32
CA PRO A 165 2.19 23.42 -12.64
C PRO A 165 2.31 24.79 -13.31
N VAL A 166 3.21 24.93 -14.31
CA VAL A 166 3.57 26.21 -14.94
C VAL A 166 3.48 26.08 -16.48
N PRO A 167 2.26 25.90 -17.03
CA PRO A 167 2.10 25.54 -18.44
C PRO A 167 2.64 26.60 -19.40
N LEU A 168 2.47 27.90 -19.13
CA LEU A 168 2.97 28.96 -20.01
C LEU A 168 4.51 28.93 -20.16
N GLN A 169 5.23 28.84 -19.04
CA GLN A 169 6.69 28.76 -19.04
C GLN A 169 7.20 27.45 -19.67
N THR A 170 6.42 26.38 -19.55
CA THR A 170 6.73 25.09 -20.16
C THR A 170 6.52 25.16 -21.68
N GLU A 171 5.50 25.85 -22.18
CA GLU A 171 5.29 26.11 -23.61
C GLU A 171 6.41 26.96 -24.21
N ASP A 172 6.85 28.03 -23.52
CA ASP A 172 7.99 28.84 -23.94
C ASP A 172 9.26 27.97 -24.06
N LEU A 173 9.45 27.04 -23.12
CA LEU A 173 10.56 26.09 -23.15
C LEU A 173 10.44 25.07 -24.30
N ILE A 174 9.24 24.57 -24.58
CA ILE A 174 8.98 23.66 -25.72
C ILE A 174 9.39 24.36 -27.01
N GLN A 175 8.97 25.61 -27.22
CA GLN A 175 9.34 26.41 -28.40
C GLN A 175 10.85 26.66 -28.47
N ALA A 176 11.46 27.07 -27.37
CA ALA A 176 12.91 27.31 -27.29
C ALA A 176 13.75 26.04 -27.51
N SER A 177 13.16 24.86 -27.30
CA SER A 177 13.82 23.56 -27.43
C SER A 177 13.72 22.93 -28.82
N ASP A 178 13.14 23.64 -29.81
CA ASP A 178 12.89 23.14 -31.17
C ASP A 178 12.01 21.88 -31.19
N LEU A 179 10.99 21.88 -30.32
CA LEU A 179 9.91 20.88 -30.30
C LEU A 179 8.67 21.46 -31.02
N ASP A 180 8.00 20.63 -31.81
CA ASP A 180 6.78 21.03 -32.53
C ASP A 180 5.64 21.30 -31.53
N ALA A 181 5.28 22.57 -31.34
CA ALA A 181 4.20 23.00 -30.45
C ALA A 181 2.80 22.52 -30.90
N SER A 182 2.66 22.01 -32.12
CA SER A 182 1.43 21.34 -32.58
C SER A 182 1.41 19.84 -32.24
N ALA A 183 2.54 19.28 -31.80
CA ALA A 183 2.70 17.90 -31.40
C ALA A 183 3.00 17.71 -29.91
N VAL A 184 3.52 18.74 -29.23
CA VAL A 184 3.81 18.72 -27.79
C VAL A 184 2.99 19.81 -27.11
N ARG A 185 2.32 19.47 -26.00
CA ARG A 185 1.48 20.40 -25.26
C ARG A 185 1.81 20.37 -23.77
N ALA A 186 1.95 21.54 -23.17
CA ALA A 186 1.95 21.65 -21.71
C ALA A 186 0.51 21.65 -21.17
N VAL A 187 0.25 20.81 -20.17
CA VAL A 187 -1.05 20.73 -19.50
C VAL A 187 -0.83 21.00 -18.02
N GLU A 188 -1.67 21.87 -17.46
CA GLU A 188 -1.65 22.18 -16.04
C GLU A 188 -1.90 20.92 -15.21
N SER A 189 -0.98 20.62 -14.31
CA SER A 189 -1.12 19.50 -13.37
C SER A 189 -0.29 19.76 -12.12
N ALA A 190 -0.88 19.39 -10.98
CA ALA A 190 -0.21 19.37 -9.68
C ALA A 190 0.50 18.03 -9.41
N GLU A 191 0.53 17.10 -10.37
CA GLU A 191 1.15 15.80 -10.20
C GLU A 191 2.65 15.90 -9.88
N ARG A 192 3.02 15.24 -8.78
CA ARG A 192 4.41 15.07 -8.34
C ARG A 192 4.63 13.59 -8.01
N PRO A 193 4.87 12.73 -9.03
CA PRO A 193 5.17 11.34 -8.78
C PRO A 193 6.37 11.21 -7.86
N ARG A 194 6.25 10.33 -6.87
CA ARG A 194 7.31 9.97 -5.94
C ARG A 194 7.42 8.45 -5.87
N LEU A 195 8.59 7.95 -5.50
CA LEU A 195 8.73 6.54 -5.15
C LEU A 195 7.93 6.29 -3.87
N LEU A 196 7.11 5.24 -3.86
CA LEU A 196 6.37 4.83 -2.66
C LEU A 196 7.19 3.75 -1.94
N GLY A 197 7.62 4.05 -0.72
CA GLY A 197 8.35 3.11 0.14
C GLY A 197 7.53 2.73 1.37
N ASP A 198 7.70 1.52 1.88
CA ASP A 198 7.15 1.11 3.18
C ASP A 198 8.20 1.28 4.28
N ILE A 199 7.75 1.59 5.50
CA ILE A 199 8.56 1.55 6.72
C ILE A 199 8.12 0.35 7.52
N ARG A 200 9.02 -0.63 7.69
CA ARG A 200 8.79 -1.84 8.49
C ARG A 200 9.95 -2.04 9.46
N GLY A 201 9.67 -2.60 10.63
CA GLY A 201 10.72 -2.98 11.57
C GLY A 201 11.72 -3.94 10.94
N GLY A 202 13.01 -3.71 11.15
CA GLY A 202 14.12 -4.46 10.57
C GLY A 202 14.60 -3.98 9.20
N ASP A 203 13.87 -3.11 8.50
CA ASP A 203 14.34 -2.54 7.23
C ASP A 203 15.62 -1.72 7.43
N ALA A 204 16.53 -1.76 6.44
CA ALA A 204 17.73 -0.94 6.45
C ALA A 204 17.39 0.55 6.26
N TYR A 205 18.08 1.42 6.98
CA TYR A 205 18.21 2.83 6.65
C TYR A 205 19.66 3.29 6.81
N TYR A 206 19.98 4.40 6.17
CA TYR A 206 21.35 4.92 6.12
C TYR A 206 21.41 6.37 6.57
N VAL A 207 22.47 6.67 7.32
CA VAL A 207 22.86 8.04 7.71
C VAL A 207 24.14 8.39 6.95
N GLY A 208 24.02 9.24 5.95
CA GLY A 208 25.11 9.48 5.00
C GLY A 208 25.47 8.25 4.16
N PRO A 209 26.71 8.16 3.64
CA PRO A 209 27.06 7.15 2.64
C PRO A 209 27.27 5.74 3.23
N THR A 210 27.80 5.65 4.45
CA THR A 210 28.35 4.40 5.00
C THR A 210 27.67 3.91 6.27
N SER A 211 27.03 4.78 7.06
CA SER A 211 26.37 4.35 8.29
C SER A 211 25.07 3.65 7.95
N ARG A 212 24.95 2.37 8.33
CA ARG A 212 23.73 1.56 8.20
C ARG A 212 23.21 1.23 9.59
N CYS A 213 21.92 1.46 9.79
CA CYS A 213 21.17 0.99 10.94
C CYS A 213 19.87 0.36 10.45
N SER A 214 19.09 -0.15 11.39
CA SER A 214 17.83 -0.85 11.13
C SER A 214 16.68 -0.08 11.76
N VAL A 215 15.55 -0.03 11.07
CA VAL A 215 14.30 0.54 11.57
C VAL A 215 13.82 -0.28 12.78
N GLY A 216 13.46 0.38 13.87
CA GLY A 216 12.89 -0.26 15.05
C GLY A 216 11.40 -0.51 14.86
N PHE A 217 10.58 0.50 15.07
CA PHE A 217 9.12 0.40 14.90
C PHE A 217 8.56 1.67 14.29
N SER A 218 7.52 1.53 13.46
CA SER A 218 6.76 2.68 12.97
C SER A 218 6.02 3.37 14.12
N VAL A 219 6.10 4.71 14.15
CA VAL A 219 5.47 5.54 15.17
C VAL A 219 4.88 6.80 14.55
N THR A 220 4.02 7.49 15.29
CA THR A 220 3.54 8.83 14.97
C THR A 220 3.75 9.78 16.14
N SER A 221 4.12 11.03 15.85
CA SER A 221 4.04 12.16 16.78
C SER A 221 2.95 13.10 16.29
N GLY A 222 1.76 13.04 16.91
CA GLY A 222 0.56 13.66 16.33
C GLY A 222 0.30 13.15 14.90
N THR A 223 0.34 14.04 13.90
CA THR A 223 0.19 13.66 12.48
C THR A 223 1.51 13.34 11.79
N GLN A 224 2.66 13.62 12.42
CA GLN A 224 3.97 13.37 11.85
C GLN A 224 4.29 11.88 11.92
N GLN A 225 4.53 11.28 10.76
CA GLN A 225 4.93 9.88 10.64
C GLN A 225 6.42 9.71 10.90
N GLY A 226 6.81 8.56 11.44
CA GLY A 226 8.21 8.27 11.70
C GLY A 226 8.49 6.83 12.08
N PHE A 227 9.72 6.59 12.52
CA PHE A 227 10.13 5.35 13.17
C PHE A 227 11.11 5.62 14.31
N VAL A 228 11.12 4.74 15.30
CA VAL A 228 12.14 4.71 16.35
C VAL A 228 13.34 3.88 15.92
N SER A 229 14.52 4.23 16.45
CA SER A 229 15.79 3.52 16.22
C SER A 229 16.73 3.74 17.41
N ALA A 230 17.99 3.30 17.32
CA ALA A 230 19.02 3.55 18.32
C ALA A 230 19.58 4.97 18.23
N GLY A 231 20.00 5.52 19.37
CA GLY A 231 20.53 6.87 19.48
C GLY A 231 21.91 7.00 18.87
N HIS A 232 22.76 5.97 18.97
CA HIS A 232 24.11 6.00 18.43
C HIS A 232 24.19 6.02 16.88
N CYS A 233 23.06 5.79 16.19
CA CYS A 233 22.97 5.75 14.73
C CYS A 233 23.08 7.13 14.07
N GLY A 234 22.77 8.21 14.79
CA GLY A 234 22.75 9.57 14.23
C GLY A 234 22.53 10.65 15.29
N LYS A 235 22.36 11.89 14.85
CA LYS A 235 22.05 13.05 15.70
C LYS A 235 20.81 13.76 15.19
N ALA A 236 20.14 14.53 16.05
CA ALA A 236 19.05 15.39 15.64
C ALA A 236 19.49 16.31 14.47
N GLY A 237 18.68 16.34 13.42
CA GLY A 237 18.97 17.05 12.17
C GLY A 237 19.64 16.21 11.08
N ASP A 238 20.16 15.02 11.38
CA ASP A 238 20.76 14.16 10.37
C ASP A 238 19.68 13.60 9.42
N ALA A 239 19.96 13.65 8.11
CA ALA A 239 19.10 13.09 7.08
C ALA A 239 19.31 11.58 6.91
N THR A 240 18.25 10.88 6.56
CA THR A 240 18.24 9.44 6.31
C THR A 240 17.82 9.11 4.89
N THR A 241 18.36 8.01 4.38
CA THR A 241 17.85 7.35 3.17
C THR A 241 17.42 5.93 3.50
N GLY A 242 16.38 5.43 2.84
CA GLY A 242 15.88 4.07 3.08
C GLY A 242 16.72 3.01 2.39
N ALA A 243 16.30 1.75 2.50
CA ALA A 243 16.97 0.61 1.86
C ALA A 243 17.20 0.80 0.35
N ASN A 244 16.27 1.50 -0.32
CA ASN A 244 16.33 1.87 -1.74
C ASN A 244 17.20 3.11 -2.05
N ARG A 245 17.90 3.66 -1.05
CA ARG A 245 18.68 4.91 -1.13
C ARG A 245 17.89 6.17 -1.49
N ALA A 246 16.55 6.11 -1.50
CA ALA A 246 15.73 7.30 -1.61
C ALA A 246 15.70 8.06 -0.28
N ASN A 247 15.55 9.39 -0.34
CA ASN A 247 15.35 10.22 0.84
C ASN A 247 14.20 9.67 1.69
N GLN A 248 14.44 9.53 2.99
CA GLN A 248 13.49 8.89 3.90
C GLN A 248 12.97 9.84 4.97
N GLY A 249 13.86 10.49 5.70
CA GLY A 249 13.45 11.29 6.84
C GLY A 249 14.61 12.02 7.50
N VAL A 250 14.33 12.65 8.63
CA VAL A 250 15.30 13.41 9.42
C VAL A 250 15.14 13.04 10.89
N PHE A 251 16.26 12.76 11.57
CA PHE A 251 16.28 12.56 13.01
C PHE A 251 15.73 13.79 13.73
N GLN A 252 14.68 13.61 14.52
CA GLN A 252 14.10 14.67 15.34
C GLN A 252 14.66 14.66 16.77
N GLY A 253 15.03 13.48 17.25
CA GLY A 253 15.70 13.29 18.53
C GLY A 253 16.62 12.08 18.49
N ALA A 254 17.75 12.17 19.18
CA ALA A 254 18.67 11.07 19.43
C ALA A 254 19.37 11.31 20.78
N SER A 255 19.48 10.26 21.60
CA SER A 255 20.18 10.29 22.89
C SER A 255 21.14 9.12 22.98
N PHE A 256 22.44 9.42 23.09
CA PHE A 256 23.51 8.47 23.33
C PHE A 256 24.81 9.20 23.71
N PRO A 257 25.52 8.84 24.81
CA PRO A 257 25.26 7.74 25.75
C PRO A 257 24.17 8.10 26.79
N LEU A 258 24.19 7.46 27.98
CA LEU A 258 23.16 7.42 29.03
C LEU A 258 21.98 6.53 28.68
N ASN A 259 21.33 6.83 27.55
CA ASN A 259 20.32 5.99 26.93
C ASN A 259 20.78 5.66 25.50
N ASP A 260 20.03 4.86 24.75
CA ASP A 260 20.33 4.59 23.34
C ASP A 260 19.09 4.50 22.46
N TYR A 261 18.43 5.65 22.27
CA TYR A 261 17.25 5.77 21.41
C TYR A 261 17.28 6.98 20.51
N SER A 262 16.51 6.91 19.44
CA SER A 262 16.20 8.01 18.54
C SER A 262 14.83 7.84 17.91
N TRP A 263 14.34 8.91 17.28
CA TRP A 263 13.25 8.81 16.33
C TRP A 263 13.48 9.70 15.11
N VAL A 264 13.03 9.20 13.96
CA VAL A 264 13.19 9.82 12.65
C VAL A 264 11.80 10.15 12.11
N ALA A 265 11.57 11.43 11.79
CA ALA A 265 10.37 11.86 11.07
C ALA A 265 10.56 11.57 9.58
N VAL A 266 9.64 10.82 8.98
CA VAL A 266 9.71 10.45 7.56
C VAL A 266 8.91 11.38 6.67
N SER A 267 9.32 11.51 5.41
CA SER A 267 8.54 12.23 4.40
C SER A 267 7.26 11.47 4.08
N ALA A 268 6.29 12.16 3.47
CA ALA A 268 5.05 11.54 3.05
C ALA A 268 5.25 10.42 2.01
N ASP A 269 6.44 10.29 1.40
CA ASP A 269 6.75 9.29 0.37
C ASP A 269 6.85 7.87 0.94
N TRP A 270 6.89 7.80 2.28
CA TRP A 270 7.00 6.57 3.05
C TRP A 270 5.71 6.25 3.76
N THR A 271 5.28 5.00 3.67
CA THR A 271 4.06 4.49 4.29
C THR A 271 4.43 3.66 5.50
N LEU A 272 3.97 4.06 6.69
CA LEU A 272 4.15 3.27 7.90
C LEU A 272 3.42 1.93 7.81
N LYS A 273 4.07 0.86 8.28
CA LYS A 273 3.45 -0.46 8.41
C LYS A 273 3.56 -0.94 9.86
N PRO A 274 2.48 -1.46 10.45
CA PRO A 274 2.48 -2.02 11.81
C PRO A 274 3.10 -3.41 11.83
N VAL A 275 4.31 -3.57 11.29
CA VAL A 275 4.93 -4.88 11.10
C VAL A 275 6.44 -4.86 11.30
N VAL A 276 7.00 -6.03 11.61
CA VAL A 276 8.44 -6.31 11.68
C VAL A 276 8.78 -7.43 10.69
N ASN A 277 9.87 -7.28 9.93
CA ASN A 277 10.34 -8.29 8.99
C ASN A 277 10.83 -9.55 9.71
N ASN A 278 10.51 -10.74 9.19
CA ASN A 278 10.92 -12.04 9.78
C ASN A 278 11.83 -12.90 8.88
N ALA A 279 12.68 -12.24 8.07
CA ALA A 279 13.63 -12.83 7.10
C ALA A 279 13.03 -13.59 5.91
N SER A 280 11.95 -14.37 6.10
CA SER A 280 11.43 -15.31 5.09
C SER A 280 10.52 -14.67 4.03
N GLY A 281 10.68 -13.36 3.77
CA GLY A 281 9.75 -12.57 2.96
C GLY A 281 8.39 -12.32 3.62
N GLY A 282 8.24 -12.68 4.90
CA GLY A 282 7.06 -12.43 5.71
C GLY A 282 7.28 -11.33 6.75
N THR A 283 6.25 -11.10 7.55
CA THR A 283 6.25 -10.11 8.61
C THR A 283 5.50 -10.60 9.84
N VAL A 284 5.89 -10.12 11.02
CA VAL A 284 5.13 -10.24 12.28
C VAL A 284 4.39 -8.92 12.50
N SER A 285 3.10 -8.98 12.85
CA SER A 285 2.34 -7.77 13.15
C SER A 285 2.71 -7.20 14.53
N VAL A 286 2.57 -5.89 14.66
CA VAL A 286 2.80 -5.16 15.89
C VAL A 286 1.44 -4.80 16.48
N ALA A 287 1.06 -5.43 17.59
CA ALA A 287 -0.23 -5.22 18.23
C ALA A 287 -0.14 -4.20 19.39
N GLY A 288 1.04 -4.00 19.97
CA GLY A 288 1.25 -3.12 21.10
C GLY A 288 2.69 -3.11 21.60
N SER A 289 2.91 -2.65 22.82
CA SER A 289 4.23 -2.54 23.45
C SER A 289 4.26 -3.07 24.89
N ARG A 290 3.45 -4.09 25.22
CA ARG A 290 3.49 -4.70 26.55
C ARG A 290 4.85 -5.35 26.79
N GLU A 291 5.51 -4.99 27.88
CA GLU A 291 6.82 -5.53 28.23
C GLU A 291 6.75 -7.02 28.59
N ALA A 292 7.67 -7.79 28.03
CA ALA A 292 7.88 -9.19 28.35
C ALA A 292 8.88 -9.34 29.51
N ILE A 293 8.63 -10.33 30.36
CA ILE A 293 9.45 -10.59 31.57
C ILE A 293 10.67 -11.48 31.26
N GLU A 294 11.60 -11.57 32.20
CA GLU A 294 12.74 -12.49 32.12
C GLU A 294 12.28 -13.93 31.88
N GLY A 295 12.98 -14.64 30.99
CA GLY A 295 12.63 -15.98 30.52
C GLY A 295 11.67 -15.99 29.31
N ALA A 296 10.99 -14.89 29.01
CA ALA A 296 10.15 -14.80 27.82
C ALA A 296 10.97 -14.92 26.53
N SER A 297 10.37 -15.53 25.51
CA SER A 297 10.93 -15.54 24.17
C SER A 297 10.86 -14.14 23.56
N VAL A 298 11.94 -13.73 22.93
CA VAL A 298 12.01 -12.44 22.22
C VAL A 298 12.79 -12.64 20.93
N CYS A 299 12.32 -12.01 19.86
CA CYS A 299 12.95 -12.03 18.56
C CYS A 299 13.39 -10.64 18.16
N ARG A 300 14.48 -10.57 17.41
CA ARG A 300 15.06 -9.36 16.86
C ARG A 300 14.98 -9.40 15.34
N SER A 301 14.74 -8.25 14.73
CA SER A 301 14.89 -8.02 13.30
C SER A 301 15.92 -6.93 13.01
N GLY A 302 16.88 -7.19 12.12
CA GLY A 302 17.91 -6.23 11.74
C GLY A 302 18.38 -6.42 10.30
N SER A 303 18.91 -5.36 9.69
CA SER A 303 19.30 -5.32 8.28
C SER A 303 20.56 -6.11 7.92
N THR A 304 21.24 -6.71 8.91
CA THR A 304 22.50 -7.44 8.70
C THR A 304 22.30 -8.93 8.90
N THR A 305 21.67 -9.31 10.01
CA THR A 305 21.45 -10.73 10.37
C THR A 305 19.99 -11.15 10.23
N ASP A 306 19.14 -10.30 9.68
CA ASP A 306 17.70 -10.55 9.56
C ASP A 306 17.06 -10.88 10.92
N TRP A 307 16.45 -12.06 11.04
CA TRP A 307 15.58 -12.45 12.14
C TRP A 307 16.21 -13.53 13.02
N HIS A 308 16.38 -13.24 14.32
CA HIS A 308 16.83 -14.23 15.29
C HIS A 308 16.06 -14.12 16.60
N CYS A 309 15.92 -15.24 17.29
CA CYS A 309 15.20 -15.31 18.56
C CYS A 309 16.05 -15.89 19.68
N GLY A 310 15.62 -15.63 20.90
CA GLY A 310 16.21 -16.12 22.13
C GLY A 310 15.29 -15.76 23.29
N ILE A 311 15.87 -15.57 24.46
CA ILE A 311 15.16 -15.19 25.68
C ILE A 311 15.67 -13.88 26.28
N ILE A 312 14.76 -13.15 26.94
CA ILE A 312 15.10 -12.07 27.86
C ILE A 312 15.77 -12.67 29.09
N ARG A 313 16.94 -12.15 29.47
CA ARG A 313 17.72 -12.66 30.60
C ARG A 313 17.63 -11.77 31.83
N GLN A 314 17.84 -10.47 31.67
CA GLN A 314 17.81 -9.50 32.76
C GLN A 314 17.34 -8.14 32.23
N ARG A 315 16.51 -7.43 32.99
CA ARG A 315 16.24 -6.00 32.79
C ARG A 315 17.18 -5.14 33.63
N ASN A 316 17.18 -3.83 33.34
CA ASN A 316 17.95 -2.82 34.05
C ASN A 316 19.47 -3.07 34.07
N ALA A 317 20.03 -3.50 32.94
CA ALA A 317 21.46 -3.68 32.76
C ALA A 317 22.13 -2.36 32.38
N SER A 318 23.33 -2.12 32.90
CA SER A 318 24.19 -1.02 32.47
C SER A 318 25.35 -1.56 31.62
N VAL A 319 25.63 -0.91 30.50
CA VAL A 319 26.71 -1.28 29.57
C VAL A 319 27.59 -0.07 29.31
N THR A 320 28.90 -0.19 29.55
CA THR A 320 29.87 0.86 29.24
C THR A 320 30.47 0.63 27.86
N TYR A 321 30.02 1.42 26.88
CA TYR A 321 30.62 1.49 25.56
C TYR A 321 31.80 2.47 25.56
N ALA A 322 32.60 2.46 24.48
CA ALA A 322 33.72 3.39 24.31
C ALA A 322 33.32 4.88 24.39
N ARG A 323 32.06 5.20 24.08
CA ARG A 323 31.50 6.57 24.08
C ARG A 323 30.79 6.94 25.39
N GLY A 324 30.62 6.00 26.32
CA GLY A 324 29.96 6.22 27.61
C GLY A 324 29.08 5.05 28.05
N THR A 325 28.57 5.14 29.28
CA THR A 325 27.66 4.14 29.86
C THR A 325 26.23 4.40 29.42
N VAL A 326 25.52 3.33 29.05
CA VAL A 326 24.08 3.31 28.83
C VAL A 326 23.44 2.49 29.94
N PHE A 327 22.36 3.00 30.51
CA PHE A 327 21.64 2.41 31.64
C PHE A 327 20.32 1.77 31.18
N GLU A 328 19.67 1.06 32.10
CA GLU A 328 18.30 0.54 31.93
C GLU A 328 18.06 -0.36 30.71
N LEU A 329 19.13 -0.93 30.13
CA LEU A 329 19.03 -1.83 28.98
C LEU A 329 18.46 -3.19 29.39
N THR A 330 17.78 -3.84 28.45
CA THR A 330 17.36 -5.23 28.61
C THR A 330 18.35 -6.16 27.93
N ARG A 331 18.92 -7.09 28.70
CA ARG A 331 19.88 -8.10 28.25
C ARG A 331 19.17 -9.35 27.74
N THR A 332 19.58 -9.84 26.57
CA THR A 332 19.00 -11.03 25.92
C THR A 332 20.07 -12.05 25.55
N SER A 333 19.63 -13.23 25.11
CA SER A 333 20.48 -14.26 24.49
C SER A 333 20.49 -14.21 22.96
N VAL A 334 19.79 -13.25 22.36
CA VAL A 334 19.76 -13.10 20.91
C VAL A 334 21.13 -12.59 20.46
N CYS A 335 21.70 -13.16 19.40
CA CYS A 335 22.91 -12.61 18.75
C CYS A 335 22.59 -11.28 18.04
N ALA A 336 23.59 -10.50 17.61
CA ALA A 336 23.41 -9.35 16.71
C ALA A 336 24.78 -8.94 16.14
N GLU A 337 24.78 -8.26 14.98
CA GLU A 337 26.00 -7.82 14.31
C GLU A 337 25.94 -6.34 13.87
N PRO A 338 27.08 -5.72 13.49
CA PRO A 338 27.11 -4.33 13.04
C PRO A 338 26.13 -4.04 11.90
N GLY A 339 25.19 -3.12 12.16
CA GLY A 339 24.12 -2.75 11.26
C GLY A 339 22.73 -3.19 11.72
N ASP A 340 22.64 -4.16 12.65
CA ASP A 340 21.37 -4.51 13.32
C ASP A 340 20.95 -3.48 14.37
N SER A 341 21.87 -2.58 14.76
CA SER A 341 21.59 -1.41 15.60
C SER A 341 20.32 -0.67 15.19
N GLY A 342 19.48 -0.37 16.17
CA GLY A 342 18.16 0.24 15.98
C GLY A 342 17.04 -0.74 15.63
N GLY A 343 17.38 -1.94 15.17
CA GLY A 343 16.43 -2.97 14.75
C GLY A 343 15.52 -3.45 15.88
N SER A 344 14.30 -3.85 15.50
CA SER A 344 13.21 -4.22 16.41
C SER A 344 13.57 -5.40 17.30
N PHE A 345 13.21 -5.34 18.58
CA PHE A 345 12.97 -6.50 19.43
C PHE A 345 11.47 -6.63 19.70
N ILE A 346 10.87 -7.79 19.42
CA ILE A 346 9.44 -8.07 19.54
C ILE A 346 9.23 -9.43 20.24
N ALA A 347 8.25 -9.50 21.13
CA ALA A 347 7.84 -10.72 21.83
C ALA A 347 6.40 -11.04 21.47
N VAL A 348 6.18 -12.16 20.78
CA VAL A 348 4.91 -12.51 20.14
C VAL A 348 4.51 -11.46 19.10
N ASP A 349 3.75 -10.44 19.51
CA ASP A 349 3.29 -9.30 18.71
C ASP A 349 3.50 -7.95 19.44
N GLN A 350 4.19 -7.98 20.59
CA GLN A 350 4.43 -6.83 21.44
C GLN A 350 5.85 -6.28 21.22
N ALA A 351 5.94 -5.02 20.81
CA ALA A 351 7.19 -4.30 20.69
C ALA A 351 7.89 -4.20 22.05
N GLN A 352 9.16 -4.60 22.12
CA GLN A 352 9.96 -4.60 23.34
C GLN A 352 11.00 -3.48 23.36
N GLY A 353 11.63 -3.20 22.22
CA GLY A 353 12.70 -2.21 22.17
C GLY A 353 13.51 -2.20 20.89
N VAL A 354 14.57 -1.40 20.88
CA VAL A 354 15.48 -1.25 19.73
C VAL A 354 16.88 -1.72 20.10
N THR A 355 17.55 -2.39 19.16
CA THR A 355 18.89 -2.94 19.37
C THR A 355 19.91 -1.84 19.69
N SER A 356 20.54 -1.89 20.86
CA SER A 356 21.61 -0.95 21.25
C SER A 356 22.98 -1.50 20.88
N GLY A 357 23.30 -2.71 21.32
CA GLY A 357 24.61 -3.31 21.09
C GLY A 357 24.74 -4.67 21.75
N GLY A 358 25.87 -5.33 21.60
CA GLY A 358 26.06 -6.69 22.09
C GLY A 358 27.49 -7.18 22.05
N SER A 359 27.67 -8.48 22.30
CA SER A 359 28.92 -9.20 22.19
C SER A 359 28.72 -10.59 21.59
N GLY A 360 29.74 -11.08 20.89
CA GLY A 360 29.65 -12.29 20.08
C GLY A 360 29.21 -11.98 18.64
N ASP A 361 28.66 -12.98 17.97
CA ASP A 361 28.16 -12.91 16.59
C ASP A 361 27.00 -13.91 16.41
N CYS A 362 26.41 -13.98 15.21
CA CYS A 362 25.32 -14.91 14.94
C CYS A 362 25.77 -16.32 14.50
N ASP A 363 27.08 -16.57 14.39
CA ASP A 363 27.65 -17.88 14.07
C ASP A 363 27.96 -18.70 15.34
N ALA A 364 28.65 -18.09 16.31
CA ALA A 364 29.04 -18.67 17.60
C ALA A 364 28.06 -18.34 18.73
N GLY A 365 27.13 -17.42 18.49
CA GLY A 365 26.17 -16.92 19.46
C GLY A 365 26.70 -15.73 20.25
N GLY A 366 25.78 -15.06 20.96
CA GLY A 366 26.10 -13.80 21.60
C GLY A 366 25.09 -13.36 22.65
N VAL A 367 25.29 -12.13 23.12
CA VAL A 367 24.40 -11.42 24.04
C VAL A 367 24.13 -10.06 23.44
N THR A 368 22.86 -9.70 23.32
CA THR A 368 22.44 -8.40 22.81
C THR A 368 21.63 -7.66 23.85
N TYR A 369 21.82 -6.36 23.91
CA TYR A 369 21.11 -5.41 24.75
C TYR A 369 20.21 -4.55 23.88
N PHE A 370 18.97 -4.36 24.32
CA PHE A 370 18.04 -3.43 23.68
C PHE A 370 17.61 -2.34 24.64
N GLN A 371 17.37 -1.17 24.07
CA GLN A 371 16.74 -0.02 24.74
C GLN A 371 15.22 -0.25 24.75
N PRO A 372 14.57 -0.32 25.93
CA PRO A 372 13.12 -0.53 26.02
C PRO A 372 12.31 0.49 25.23
N ILE A 373 11.27 0.04 24.54
CA ILE A 373 10.46 0.91 23.67
C ILE A 373 9.64 1.93 24.47
N GLY A 374 9.16 1.55 25.67
CA GLY A 374 8.33 2.40 26.52
C GLY A 374 8.98 3.75 26.81
N GLU A 375 10.27 3.75 27.18
CA GLU A 375 11.02 4.99 27.44
C GLU A 375 11.06 5.90 26.21
N ILE A 376 11.25 5.34 25.01
CA ILE A 376 11.32 6.11 23.76
C ILE A 376 9.98 6.76 23.46
N LEU A 377 8.89 6.00 23.61
CA LEU A 377 7.53 6.47 23.36
C LEU A 377 7.17 7.62 24.30
N THR A 378 7.42 7.46 25.60
CA THR A 378 7.15 8.49 26.60
C THR A 378 8.04 9.72 26.41
N THR A 379 9.34 9.54 26.16
CA THR A 379 10.29 10.66 26.04
C THR A 379 9.95 11.61 24.89
N TYR A 380 9.49 11.07 23.77
CA TYR A 380 9.22 11.83 22.55
C TYR A 380 7.72 12.01 22.25
N ASP A 381 6.83 11.61 23.15
CA ASP A 381 5.37 11.65 22.97
C ASP A 381 4.94 10.96 21.65
N LEU A 382 5.41 9.72 21.47
CA LEU A 382 5.20 8.93 20.27
C LEU A 382 4.13 7.86 20.50
N THR A 383 3.27 7.67 19.50
CA THR A 383 2.30 6.57 19.44
C THR A 383 2.84 5.48 18.52
N LEU A 384 2.87 4.23 19.00
CA LEU A 384 3.22 3.07 18.19
C LEU A 384 2.13 2.80 17.12
N VAL A 385 2.55 2.52 15.89
CA VAL A 385 1.61 2.11 14.84
C VAL A 385 1.32 0.62 14.97
N THR A 386 0.05 0.26 15.20
CA THR A 386 -0.40 -1.12 15.44
C THR A 386 -1.37 -1.63 14.36
N ASP A 387 -1.46 -2.95 14.22
CA ASP A 387 -2.23 -3.65 13.17
C ASP A 387 -3.75 -3.54 13.31
N ASN A 388 -4.23 -3.15 14.48
CA ASN A 388 -5.65 -2.96 14.78
C ASN A 388 -6.14 -1.51 14.72
N GLY A 389 -5.28 -0.53 14.39
CA GLY A 389 -5.66 0.89 14.47
C GLY A 389 -6.10 1.33 15.88
N ALA A 390 -5.81 0.52 16.89
CA ALA A 390 -6.21 0.70 18.27
C ALA A 390 -4.99 1.12 19.11
N ILE A 391 -5.13 2.24 19.80
CA ILE A 391 -4.24 2.67 20.88
C ILE A 391 -4.42 1.66 22.02
N PRO A 392 -3.40 0.86 22.37
CA PRO A 392 -3.41 0.15 23.64
C PRO A 392 -3.56 1.20 24.75
N PRO A 393 -4.46 1.06 25.73
CA PRO A 393 -4.49 2.00 26.83
C PRO A 393 -3.13 1.96 27.55
N GLU A 394 -2.45 3.11 27.64
CA GLU A 394 -1.40 3.29 28.63
C GLU A 394 -2.01 3.06 30.03
N PRO A 395 -1.24 2.50 30.98
CA PRO A 395 -1.63 2.46 32.38
C PRO A 395 -1.98 3.88 32.88
N GLY A 396 -3.28 4.19 32.98
CA GLY A 396 -3.77 5.49 33.47
C GLY A 396 -4.87 6.17 32.65
N VAL A 397 -5.14 5.76 31.40
CA VAL A 397 -6.13 6.45 30.54
C VAL A 397 -7.57 6.23 30.98
N CYS A 398 -7.88 5.07 31.60
CA CYS A 398 -9.22 4.83 32.13
C CYS A 398 -9.58 5.91 33.15
N ALA A 399 -8.66 6.35 34.02
CA ALA A 399 -8.89 7.39 35.03
C ALA A 399 -9.18 8.78 34.44
N ALA A 400 -8.76 9.07 33.21
CA ALA A 400 -9.02 10.34 32.54
C ALA A 400 -10.47 10.48 32.02
N GLN A 401 -11.24 9.39 31.97
CA GLN A 401 -12.64 9.46 31.54
C GLN A 401 -13.54 10.06 32.63
N PRO A 402 -14.51 10.92 32.27
CA PRO A 402 -15.31 11.66 33.24
C PRO A 402 -16.26 10.78 34.06
N LYS A 403 -16.52 9.55 33.61
CA LYS A 403 -17.36 8.57 34.31
C LYS A 403 -16.56 7.31 34.52
N GLN A 404 -16.63 6.75 35.73
CA GLN A 404 -15.94 5.54 36.14
C GLN A 404 -16.93 4.55 36.71
N VAL A 405 -16.75 3.28 36.39
CA VAL A 405 -17.47 2.17 37.00
C VAL A 405 -16.48 1.11 37.40
N ILE A 406 -16.66 0.52 38.58
CA ILE A 406 -15.90 -0.64 39.02
C ILE A 406 -16.86 -1.83 39.10
N GLY A 407 -16.42 -2.98 38.64
CA GLY A 407 -17.17 -4.23 38.74
C GLY A 407 -16.26 -5.42 38.97
N THR A 408 -16.88 -6.60 39.03
CA THR A 408 -16.17 -7.87 39.13
C THR A 408 -16.94 -8.87 38.28
N LEU A 409 -16.23 -9.65 37.47
CA LEU A 409 -16.81 -10.72 36.66
C LEU A 409 -16.03 -12.01 36.89
N ALA A 410 -16.76 -13.12 36.97
CA ALA A 410 -16.18 -14.45 36.82
C ALA A 410 -16.08 -14.83 35.33
N ALA A 411 -15.25 -15.83 35.04
CA ALA A 411 -15.04 -16.32 33.67
C ALA A 411 -16.36 -16.68 32.99
N GLY A 412 -16.55 -16.20 31.75
CA GLY A 412 -17.76 -16.38 30.95
C GLY A 412 -18.92 -15.46 31.33
N GLN A 413 -18.78 -14.58 32.33
CA GLN A 413 -19.83 -13.63 32.70
C GLN A 413 -19.74 -12.33 31.90
N LYS A 414 -20.83 -11.56 31.95
CA LYS A 414 -20.92 -10.22 31.34
C LYS A 414 -21.69 -9.25 32.21
N ALA A 415 -21.33 -7.97 32.13
CA ALA A 415 -22.03 -6.87 32.75
C ALA A 415 -22.39 -5.79 31.73
N TYR A 416 -23.52 -5.12 31.93
CA TYR A 416 -23.93 -3.98 31.12
C TYR A 416 -23.72 -2.68 31.88
N GLN A 417 -23.21 -1.66 31.20
CA GLN A 417 -22.90 -0.38 31.78
C GLN A 417 -23.50 0.78 30.98
N PRO A 418 -23.95 1.85 31.67
CA PRO A 418 -23.91 2.03 33.12
C PRO A 418 -25.03 1.32 33.90
N ASN A 419 -24.74 0.90 35.13
CA ASN A 419 -25.71 0.44 36.14
C ASN A 419 -26.63 -0.72 35.67
N GLY A 420 -26.12 -1.64 34.85
CA GLY A 420 -26.91 -2.74 34.30
C GLY A 420 -27.94 -2.34 33.25
N ARG A 421 -27.91 -1.09 32.77
CA ARG A 421 -28.92 -0.52 31.85
C ARG A 421 -28.26 0.06 30.60
N TYR A 422 -28.48 1.35 30.35
CA TYR A 422 -28.05 2.10 29.18
C TYR A 422 -28.05 3.60 29.51
N TYR A 423 -27.43 4.40 28.66
CA TYR A 423 -27.53 5.86 28.67
C TYR A 423 -28.18 6.35 27.37
N ARG A 424 -28.72 7.56 27.41
CA ARG A 424 -29.29 8.24 26.23
C ARG A 424 -28.44 9.45 25.90
N THR A 425 -28.10 9.62 24.62
CA THR A 425 -27.56 10.87 24.09
C THR A 425 -28.58 11.51 23.14
N THR A 426 -28.70 12.84 23.19
CA THR A 426 -29.61 13.63 22.34
C THR A 426 -28.91 14.27 21.15
N VAL A 427 -27.59 14.16 21.07
CA VAL A 427 -26.77 14.70 19.98
C VAL A 427 -25.91 13.59 19.38
N ALA A 428 -25.45 13.77 18.14
CA ALA A 428 -24.40 12.93 17.59
C ALA A 428 -23.04 13.32 18.21
N GLY A 429 -22.15 12.36 18.42
CA GLY A 429 -20.81 12.64 18.93
C GLY A 429 -20.02 11.38 19.30
N SER A 430 -18.86 11.58 19.94
CA SER A 430 -17.95 10.50 20.34
C SER A 430 -18.38 9.80 21.64
N HIS A 431 -18.39 8.48 21.57
CA HIS A 431 -18.57 7.53 22.65
C HIS A 431 -17.23 6.86 22.92
N ILE A 432 -16.64 7.11 24.10
CA ILE A 432 -15.34 6.56 24.47
C ILE A 432 -15.53 5.59 25.63
N GLY A 433 -14.94 4.40 25.53
CA GLY A 433 -14.84 3.42 26.61
C GLY A 433 -13.41 2.94 26.77
N CYS A 434 -12.97 2.78 28.02
CA CYS A 434 -11.69 2.21 28.41
C CYS A 434 -11.97 1.20 29.52
N LEU A 435 -11.59 -0.05 29.29
CA LEU A 435 -11.68 -1.14 30.25
C LEU A 435 -10.27 -1.46 30.74
N ASP A 436 -10.15 -1.67 32.05
CA ASP A 436 -8.91 -2.01 32.76
C ASP A 436 -9.25 -3.13 33.75
N ALA A 437 -8.67 -4.32 33.60
CA ALA A 437 -8.88 -5.45 34.50
C ALA A 437 -7.54 -6.00 35.01
N ASP A 438 -7.56 -6.86 36.03
CA ASP A 438 -6.32 -7.38 36.62
C ASP A 438 -5.56 -8.25 35.59
N ASP A 439 -4.23 -8.20 35.57
CA ASP A 439 -3.41 -8.97 34.62
C ASP A 439 -3.73 -10.48 34.61
N GLY A 440 -3.67 -11.09 33.43
CA GLY A 440 -3.85 -12.54 33.25
C GLY A 440 -5.31 -13.00 33.07
N VAL A 441 -6.23 -12.06 32.88
CA VAL A 441 -7.59 -12.33 32.39
C VAL A 441 -7.79 -11.81 30.97
N ASP A 442 -8.88 -12.24 30.35
CA ASP A 442 -9.33 -11.86 29.01
C ASP A 442 -10.72 -11.24 29.17
N PHE A 443 -10.78 -9.92 29.00
CA PHE A 443 -11.98 -9.13 29.21
C PHE A 443 -12.26 -8.28 27.97
N ASP A 444 -13.37 -8.53 27.30
CA ASP A 444 -13.76 -7.79 26.10
C ASP A 444 -14.69 -6.62 26.42
N LEU A 445 -14.65 -5.59 25.56
CA LEU A 445 -15.55 -4.46 25.62
C LEU A 445 -16.34 -4.33 24.32
N HIS A 446 -17.66 -4.21 24.43
CA HIS A 446 -18.52 -3.87 23.30
C HIS A 446 -19.34 -2.62 23.58
N LEU A 447 -19.51 -1.78 22.58
CA LEU A 447 -20.51 -0.71 22.58
C LEU A 447 -21.73 -1.17 21.78
N GLN A 448 -22.89 -1.09 22.41
CA GLN A 448 -24.17 -1.47 21.81
C GLN A 448 -25.10 -0.27 21.70
N ARG A 449 -25.87 -0.23 20.62
CA ARG A 449 -26.91 0.77 20.35
C ARG A 449 -28.27 0.11 20.27
N TRP A 450 -29.31 0.79 20.76
CA TRP A 450 -30.68 0.32 20.66
C TRP A 450 -31.27 0.66 19.29
N GLU A 451 -31.54 -0.35 18.48
CA GLU A 451 -32.07 -0.24 17.13
C GLU A 451 -33.12 -1.32 16.90
N ASN A 452 -34.24 -0.99 16.24
CA ASN A 452 -35.27 -1.97 15.87
C ASN A 452 -35.78 -2.86 17.03
N ARG A 453 -35.86 -2.30 18.25
CA ARG A 453 -36.23 -2.99 19.50
C ARG A 453 -35.21 -4.04 19.99
N THR A 454 -33.97 -3.99 19.50
CA THR A 454 -32.87 -4.87 19.91
C THR A 454 -31.60 -4.07 20.21
N TRP A 455 -30.70 -4.62 21.01
CA TRP A 455 -29.34 -4.07 21.17
C TRP A 455 -28.44 -4.64 20.09
N THR A 456 -27.86 -3.77 19.26
CA THR A 456 -26.90 -4.14 18.21
C THR A 456 -25.51 -3.66 18.63
N THR A 457 -24.50 -4.51 18.54
CA THR A 457 -23.10 -4.09 18.75
C THR A 457 -22.66 -3.20 17.59
N VAL A 458 -22.24 -1.98 17.90
CA VAL A 458 -21.81 -0.96 16.92
C VAL A 458 -20.29 -0.75 16.94
N MET A 459 -19.62 -1.18 18.01
CA MET A 459 -18.17 -1.25 18.09
C MET A 459 -17.78 -2.34 19.08
N THR A 460 -16.67 -3.00 18.81
CA THR A 460 -16.08 -4.07 19.63
C THR A 460 -14.60 -3.77 19.83
N SER A 461 -14.10 -4.06 21.02
CA SER A 461 -12.69 -4.20 21.33
C SER A 461 -12.58 -5.57 21.99
N GLU A 462 -12.08 -6.53 21.21
CA GLU A 462 -11.95 -7.94 21.57
C GLU A 462 -10.46 -8.30 21.42
N GLY A 463 -9.85 -8.78 22.48
CA GLY A 463 -8.44 -9.08 22.55
C GLY A 463 -8.14 -10.05 23.69
N PRO A 464 -7.05 -10.82 23.63
CA PRO A 464 -6.72 -11.79 24.68
C PRO A 464 -6.21 -11.12 25.98
N ASN A 465 -6.51 -9.84 26.19
CA ASN A 465 -5.93 -8.97 27.20
C ASN A 465 -7.03 -8.50 28.18
N PRO A 466 -6.65 -8.05 29.38
CA PRO A 466 -7.61 -7.52 30.35
C PRO A 466 -8.15 -6.12 30.00
N ASP A 467 -7.46 -5.41 29.10
CA ASP A 467 -7.67 -3.99 28.85
C ASP A 467 -8.15 -3.74 27.43
N GLU A 468 -9.20 -2.92 27.31
CA GLU A 468 -9.88 -2.70 26.03
C GLU A 468 -10.23 -1.23 25.83
N ARG A 469 -10.24 -0.76 24.57
CA ARG A 469 -10.58 0.63 24.27
C ARG A 469 -11.49 0.76 23.05
N ILE A 470 -12.57 1.52 23.24
CA ILE A 470 -13.49 1.91 22.19
C ILE A 470 -13.46 3.44 22.02
N ASP A 471 -13.39 3.90 20.77
CA ASP A 471 -13.73 5.26 20.36
C ASP A 471 -14.66 5.20 19.14
N TYR A 472 -15.91 5.60 19.31
CA TYR A 472 -16.96 5.46 18.30
C TYR A 472 -17.75 6.75 18.13
N ILE A 473 -17.87 7.24 16.90
CA ILE A 473 -18.73 8.40 16.58
C ILE A 473 -20.12 7.90 16.18
N GLY A 474 -21.12 8.21 17.01
CA GLY A 474 -22.49 7.73 16.85
C GLY A 474 -23.54 8.84 16.77
N PRO A 475 -24.70 8.59 16.14
CA PRO A 475 -25.84 9.51 16.17
C PRO A 475 -26.55 9.53 17.55
N ALA A 476 -27.46 10.48 17.75
CA ALA A 476 -28.33 10.51 18.93
C ALA A 476 -29.11 9.19 19.10
N GLY A 477 -29.26 8.73 20.34
CA GLY A 477 -29.89 7.43 20.62
C GLY A 477 -29.60 6.87 22.00
N PHE A 478 -29.92 5.59 22.18
CA PHE A 478 -29.64 4.86 23.41
C PHE A 478 -28.47 3.91 23.20
N TYR A 479 -27.54 3.91 24.14
CA TYR A 479 -26.30 3.15 24.08
C TYR A 479 -26.00 2.47 25.41
N ARG A 480 -25.27 1.35 25.37
CA ARG A 480 -24.72 0.69 26.56
C ARG A 480 -23.38 0.07 26.23
N PHE A 481 -22.50 0.00 27.21
CA PHE A 481 -21.31 -0.82 27.15
C PHE A 481 -21.63 -2.22 27.67
N GLN A 482 -21.05 -3.24 27.06
CA GLN A 482 -21.07 -4.62 27.54
C GLN A 482 -19.63 -5.02 27.82
N VAL A 483 -19.34 -5.30 29.08
CA VAL A 483 -18.06 -5.88 29.52
C VAL A 483 -18.26 -7.40 29.58
N VAL A 484 -17.38 -8.16 28.96
CA VAL A 484 -17.44 -9.63 28.94
C VAL A 484 -16.14 -10.15 29.51
N SER A 485 -16.19 -11.13 30.39
CA SER A 485 -15.00 -11.89 30.79
C SER A 485 -14.96 -13.15 29.94
N SER A 486 -14.10 -13.18 28.93
CA SER A 486 -13.93 -14.32 28.04
C SER A 486 -13.08 -15.42 28.69
N ASN A 487 -12.10 -15.04 29.51
CA ASN A 487 -11.33 -15.96 30.35
C ASN A 487 -10.84 -15.29 31.64
N GLY A 488 -10.65 -16.06 32.72
CA GLY A 488 -10.22 -15.53 34.02
C GLY A 488 -11.33 -14.88 34.85
N SER A 489 -11.06 -14.54 36.11
CA SER A 489 -12.03 -13.89 37.00
C SER A 489 -11.35 -12.76 37.73
N SER A 490 -11.88 -11.54 37.59
CA SER A 490 -11.17 -10.33 37.99
C SER A 490 -12.11 -9.19 38.33
N SER A 491 -11.60 -8.25 39.11
CA SER A 491 -12.15 -6.90 39.16
C SER A 491 -11.88 -6.18 37.83
N TYR A 492 -12.72 -5.20 37.48
CA TYR A 492 -12.47 -4.34 36.32
C TYR A 492 -12.91 -2.90 36.62
N LYS A 493 -12.25 -1.96 35.97
CA LYS A 493 -12.61 -0.55 35.89
C LYS A 493 -13.01 -0.20 34.46
N LEU A 494 -14.18 0.38 34.29
CA LEU A 494 -14.64 0.95 33.04
C LEU A 494 -14.70 2.47 33.17
N GLY A 495 -13.76 3.16 32.52
CA GLY A 495 -13.84 4.58 32.26
C GLY A 495 -14.61 4.86 30.97
N TYR A 496 -15.56 5.79 30.97
CA TYR A 496 -16.28 6.14 29.74
C TYR A 496 -16.71 7.61 29.63
N LYS A 497 -16.87 8.07 28.39
CA LYS A 497 -17.42 9.38 28.00
C LYS A 497 -18.57 9.16 27.02
N SER A 498 -19.64 9.92 27.21
CA SER A 498 -20.77 10.00 26.28
C SER A 498 -20.80 11.40 25.65
N PRO A 499 -21.36 11.56 24.44
CA PRO A 499 -21.56 12.86 23.81
C PRO A 499 -22.37 13.84 24.66
#